data_AF-A0A950HB48-F1
#
_entry.id   AF-A0A950HB48-F1
#
_cell.length_a   1.000
_cell.length_b   1.000
_cell.length_c   1.000
_cell.angle_alpha   90.00
_cell.angle_beta   90.00
_cell.angle_gamma   90.00
#
_symmetry.space_group_name_H-M   'P 1'
#
loop_
_entity.id
_entity.type
_entity.pdbx_description
1 polymer ?
#
loop_
_entity_poly.entity_id
_entity_poly.type
_entity_poly.pdbx_seq_one_letter_code
_entity_poly.pdbx_strand_id
1 'polypeptide(L)' 'NVIKNPFYAVTDKNGKYEIKGLPPGTYTIAFVQEKLGEQTQQVTLAPKDSKTIDQTFKAGAAAGSM' A
#
# COMPACT_ATOMS: atom_id res chain seq x y z
N ASN A 1 23.56 -7.45 -7.04
CA ASN A 1 22.15 -7.90 -7.04
C ASN A 1 21.28 -6.69 -6.69
N VAL A 2 20.82 -5.94 -7.70
CA VAL A 2 20.05 -4.71 -7.49
C VAL A 2 18.59 -5.10 -7.36
N ILE A 3 17.99 -4.87 -6.19
CA ILE A 3 16.57 -5.10 -5.95
C ILE A 3 15.81 -4.16 -6.89
N LYS A 4 15.17 -4.70 -7.93
CA LYS A 4 14.65 -3.95 -9.09
C LYS A 4 13.44 -3.04 -8.78
N ASN A 5 13.03 -2.90 -7.51
CA ASN A 5 11.74 -2.30 -7.15
C ASN A 5 11.80 -1.54 -5.80
N PRO A 6 12.46 -0.36 -5.69
CA PRO A 6 12.56 0.40 -4.45
C PRO A 6 11.35 1.34 -4.23
N PHE A 7 10.16 0.96 -4.67
CA PHE A 7 8.97 1.82 -4.60
C PHE A 7 8.22 1.56 -3.30
N TYR A 8 8.61 2.24 -2.23
CA TYR A 8 7.84 2.30 -0.99
C TYR A 8 7.57 3.77 -0.64
N ALA A 9 6.40 4.04 -0.06
CA ALA A 9 6.08 5.33 0.52
C ALA A 9 5.64 5.10 1.96
N VAL A 10 6.12 5.97 2.86
CA VAL A 10 5.68 5.99 4.25
C VAL A 10 4.53 6.97 4.34
N THR A 11 3.43 6.52 4.92
CA THR A 11 2.25 7.35 5.16
C THR A 11 2.57 8.47 6.15
N ASP A 12 2.15 9.70 5.84
CA ASP A 12 2.34 10.85 6.72
C ASP A 12 1.38 10.82 7.93
N LYS A 13 1.51 11.79 8.83
CA LYS A 13 0.64 11.93 10.01
C LYS A 13 -0.85 12.14 9.66
N ASN A 14 -1.15 12.51 8.41
CA ASN A 14 -2.51 12.71 7.92
C ASN A 14 -3.07 11.46 7.21
N GLY A 15 -2.31 10.36 7.16
CA GLY A 15 -2.72 9.15 6.44
C GLY A 15 -2.50 9.22 4.93
N LYS A 16 -1.76 10.22 4.42
CA LYS A 16 -1.45 10.38 2.99
C LYS A 16 -0.13 9.71 2.65
N TYR A 17 -0.11 9.01 1.52
CA TYR A 17 1.08 8.43 0.92
C TYR A 17 1.07 8.75 -0.58
N GLU A 18 2.24 8.86 -1.19
CA GLU A 18 2.34 9.09 -2.63
C GLU A 18 3.53 8.28 -3.19
N ILE A 19 3.24 7.40 -4.15
CA ILE A 19 4.26 6.63 -4.85
C ILE A 19 4.29 7.10 -6.30
N LYS A 20 5.38 7.78 -6.68
CA LYS A 20 5.61 8.32 -8.02
C LYS A 20 6.56 7.43 -8.82
N GLY A 21 6.42 7.44 -10.14
CA GLY A 21 7.34 6.74 -11.05
C GLY A 21 7.07 5.24 -11.19
N LEU A 22 5.88 4.77 -10.83
CA LEU A 22 5.46 3.39 -11.10
C LEU A 22 5.13 3.22 -12.59
N PRO A 23 5.78 2.29 -13.31
CA PRO A 23 5.36 1.94 -14.65
C PRO A 23 3.95 1.30 -14.66
N PRO A 24 3.26 1.28 -15.81
CA PRO A 24 1.98 0.62 -15.91
C PRO A 24 2.12 -0.90 -15.68
N GLY A 25 1.26 -1.44 -14.82
CA GLY A 25 1.33 -2.83 -14.40
C GLY A 25 0.38 -3.15 -13.25
N THR A 26 0.30 -4.43 -12.89
CA THR A 26 -0.44 -4.88 -11.72
C THR A 26 0.50 -4.96 -10.53
N TYR A 27 0.16 -4.25 -9.46
CA TYR A 27 0.91 -4.16 -8.22
C TYR A 27 0.05 -4.64 -7.05
N THR A 28 0.68 -5.26 -6.08
CA THR A 28 0.06 -5.57 -4.79
C THR A 28 0.64 -4.62 -3.76
N ILE A 29 -0.22 -3.78 -3.18
CA ILE A 29 0.15 -2.84 -2.12
C ILE A 29 -0.18 -3.50 -0.79
N ALA A 30 0.82 -3.65 0.08
CA ALA A 30 0.64 -4.12 1.45
C ALA A 30 0.62 -2.92 2.41
N PHE A 31 -0.50 -2.76 3.10
CA PHE A 31 -0.69 -1.79 4.16
C PHE A 31 -0.48 -2.51 5.49
N VAL A 32 0.68 -2.31 6.10
CA VAL A 32 1.06 -2.94 7.37
C VAL A 32 0.84 -1.94 8.50
N GLN A 33 0.07 -2.33 9.51
CA GLN A 33 -0.10 -1.55 10.74
C GLN A 33 0.13 -2.45 11.95
N GLU A 34 1.06 -2.07 12.82
CA GLU A 34 1.53 -2.95 13.92
C GLU A 34 0.40 -3.44 14.84
N LYS A 35 -0.64 -2.62 15.04
CA LYS A 35 -1.77 -2.95 15.92
C LYS A 35 -2.96 -3.62 15.22
N LEU A 36 -3.07 -3.47 13.89
CA LEU A 36 -4.28 -3.82 13.14
C LEU A 36 -4.03 -4.93 12.10
N GLY A 37 -2.77 -5.36 11.95
CA GLY A 37 -2.37 -6.38 10.99
C GLY A 37 -1.96 -5.83 9.62
N GLU A 38 -1.82 -6.74 8.67
CA GLU A 38 -1.49 -6.46 7.28
C GLU A 38 -2.73 -6.58 6.40
N GLN A 39 -2.97 -5.58 5.57
CA GLN A 39 -3.99 -5.62 4.52
C GLN A 39 -3.32 -5.49 3.16
N THR A 40 -3.61 -6.41 2.25
CA THR A 40 -3.09 -6.37 0.88
C THR A 40 -4.19 -5.95 -0.08
N GLN A 41 -3.86 -5.05 -1.00
CA GLN A 41 -4.75 -4.58 -2.04
C GLN A 41 -4.07 -4.68 -3.39
N GLN A 42 -4.71 -5.34 -4.34
CA GLN A 42 -4.25 -5.35 -5.72
C GLN A 42 -4.70 -4.08 -6.44
N VAL A 43 -3.77 -3.42 -7.11
CA VAL A 43 -4.01 -2.25 -7.94
C VAL A 43 -3.38 -2.43 -9.31
N THR A 44 -4.15 -2.15 -10.36
CA THR A 44 -3.63 -2.10 -11.72
C THR A 44 -3.45 -0.65 -12.12
N LEU A 45 -2.22 -0.23 -12.40
CA LEU A 45 -1.88 1.11 -12.87
C LEU A 45 -1.81 1.12 -14.39
N ALA A 46 -2.56 2.02 -15.02
CA ALA A 46 -2.46 2.28 -16.46
C ALA A 46 -1.37 3.33 -16.75
N PRO A 47 -0.93 3.49 -18.02
CA PRO A 47 0.15 4.42 -18.37
C PRO A 47 -0.24 5.86 -18.02
N LYS A 48 0.58 6.54 -17.21
CA LYS A 48 0.31 7.90 -16.69
C LYS A 48 -0.99 8.01 -15.88
N ASP A 49 -1.48 6.90 -15.33
CA ASP A 49 -2.68 6.88 -14.51
C ASP A 49 -2.33 7.13 -13.03
N SER A 50 -3.27 7.75 -12.31
CA SER A 50 -3.16 7.98 -10.87
C SER A 50 -4.31 7.26 -10.17
N LYS A 51 -3.99 6.27 -9.34
CA LYS A 51 -4.99 5.59 -8.51
C LYS A 51 -4.87 5.99 -7.06
N THR A 52 -5.95 6.58 -6.55
CA THR A 52 -6.17 6.77 -5.13
C THR A 52 -6.80 5.50 -4.57
N ILE A 53 -6.21 4.95 -3.50
CA ILE A 53 -6.80 3.83 -2.77
C ILE A 53 -7.02 4.32 -1.34
N ASP A 54 -8.29 4.45 -0.97
CA ASP A 54 -8.65 4.77 0.40
C ASP A 54 -8.73 3.46 1.20
N GLN A 55 -7.66 3.13 1.91
CA GLN A 55 -7.66 2.01 2.86
C GLN A 55 -8.06 2.49 4.25
N THR A 56 -9.13 1.91 4.77
CA THR A 56 -9.58 2.15 6.14
C THR A 56 -9.31 0.90 6.96
N PHE A 57 -8.35 0.99 7.86
CA PHE A 57 -8.17 -0.05 8.88
C PHE A 57 -9.34 0.01 9.86
N LYS A 58 -10.30 -0.91 9.73
CA LYS A 58 -11.31 -1.11 10.77
C LYS A 58 -10.67 -1.80 11.96
N ALA A 59 -10.80 -1.22 13.14
CA ALA A 59 -10.26 -1.73 14.41
C ALA A 59 -10.87 -3.07 14.90
N GLY A 60 -11.32 -3.94 14.00
CA GLY A 60 -12.03 -5.18 14.34
C GLY A 60 -11.59 -6.42 13.57
N ALA A 61 -10.54 -6.36 12.75
CA ALA A 61 -10.14 -7.54 11.96
C ALA A 61 -8.64 -7.53 11.58
N ALA A 62 -7.76 -7.74 12.56
CA ALA A 62 -6.67 -8.73 12.47
C ALA A 62 -5.69 -8.58 13.65
N ALA A 63 -5.19 -9.75 14.10
CA ALA A 63 -4.22 -9.97 15.18
C ALA A 63 -4.74 -9.92 16.63
N GLY A 64 -5.94 -10.46 16.86
CA GLY A 64 -6.13 -11.37 17.99
C GLY A 64 -5.61 -12.75 17.58
N SER A 65 -4.34 -13.02 17.83
CA SER A 65 -3.80 -14.38 17.85
C SER A 65 -2.87 -14.45 19.05
N MET A 66 -3.48 -14.85 20.18
CA MET A 66 -2.78 -15.53 21.25
C MET A 66 -2.10 -16.80 20.71
#